data_AF-A0A8W8I3S7-F1
#
_entry.id   AF-A0A8W8I3S7-F1
#
_cell.length_a   1.000
_cell.length_b   1.000
_cell.length_c   1.000
_cell.angle_alpha   90.00
_cell.angle_beta   90.00
_cell.angle_gamma   90.00
#
_symmetry.space_group_name_H-M   'P 1'
#
loop_
_entity.id
_entity.type
_entity.pdbx_description
1 polymer ?
#
loop_
_entity_poly.entity_id
_entity_poly.type
_entity_poly.pdbx_seq_one_letter_code
_entity_poly.pdbx_strand_id
1 'polypeptide(L)'
;MPPFTNSLQKLQESLNDLKSEIDKYHCPKCGVGLESYEESNSATVAPSYKQLEDIILELQDKCESLTLKNNKYEEKIADQEHTIGEQFRVIDQQRETKLKQESLDELERTISEQQAEISQLKEAAKAFAVEKQKLNREISEKDKHIEHLNYTQKMNKEKLDESIQRLGDENKHYKEKLKSCQSEFDKLSAKLAEKDRIKNDLVSRRLEIEDLHLRCLQDMLSTDQRWKNFSYYKSKDPEYHSTAIYILIVPFFSTEKCKQLERDLEQRSRKEIGVGFHTTVAPSMSSLILGGLTSRLTDRLAGEKVDLVRQAYSGGPDVHFPLLVVCVNVSRIGADAKEALKGIPKAKDVALLVFHHKEAHALPSQTSDKILTGADFSGLGSIIDLAFLSQRGIYECDMNNVGIERVASFLLQYKTQRK
;
A
#
# COMPACT_ATOMS: atom_id res chain seq x y z
N MET A 1 -96.84 14.87 17.94
CA MET A 1 -98.31 14.84 17.81
C MET A 1 -98.90 15.83 18.79
N PRO A 2 -99.78 16.73 18.33
CA PRO A 2 -100.44 17.69 19.22
C PRO A 2 -101.21 16.96 20.34
N PRO A 3 -101.22 17.49 21.57
CA PRO A 3 -101.79 16.76 22.72
C PRO A 3 -103.31 16.57 22.63
N PHE A 4 -104.00 17.30 21.74
CA PHE A 4 -105.46 17.28 21.64
C PHE A 4 -106.00 16.72 20.32
N THR A 5 -105.17 16.26 19.39
CA THR A 5 -105.62 15.82 18.05
C THR A 5 -106.66 14.71 18.14
N ASN A 6 -106.40 13.71 18.99
CA ASN A 6 -107.33 12.60 19.23
C ASN A 6 -108.62 13.04 19.95
N SER A 7 -108.55 14.07 20.80
CA SER A 7 -109.72 14.57 21.55
C SER A 7 -110.60 15.49 20.70
N LEU A 8 -109.99 16.30 19.84
CA LEU A 8 -110.67 17.14 18.84
C LEU A 8 -111.37 16.29 17.79
N GLN A 9 -110.70 15.26 17.28
CA GLN A 9 -111.28 14.34 16.31
C GLN A 9 -112.56 13.68 16.88
N LYS A 10 -112.51 13.17 18.11
CA LYS A 10 -113.67 12.56 18.78
C LYS A 10 -114.82 13.53 19.05
N LEU A 11 -114.52 14.79 19.38
CA LEU A 11 -115.53 15.82 19.59
C LEU A 11 -116.16 16.28 18.27
N GLN A 12 -115.38 16.39 17.19
CA GLN A 12 -115.86 16.73 15.85
C GLN A 12 -116.78 15.64 15.29
N GLU A 13 -116.42 14.37 15.49
CA GLU A 13 -117.26 13.21 15.17
C GLU A 13 -118.60 13.30 15.93
N SER A 14 -118.55 13.54 17.25
CA SER A 14 -119.76 13.69 18.08
C SER A 14 -120.66 14.87 17.66
N LEU A 15 -120.07 15.99 17.22
CA LEU A 15 -120.80 17.16 16.74
C LEU A 15 -121.49 16.91 15.40
N ASN A 16 -120.81 16.21 14.48
CA ASN A 16 -121.37 15.84 13.18
C ASN A 16 -122.54 14.87 13.32
N ASP A 17 -122.45 13.92 14.25
CA ASP A 17 -123.54 12.99 14.58
C ASP A 17 -124.77 13.74 15.10
N LEU A 18 -124.58 14.73 16.00
CA LEU A 18 -125.68 15.57 16.51
C LEU A 18 -126.32 16.47 15.43
N LYS A 19 -125.52 17.08 14.56
CA LYS A 19 -126.05 17.90 13.44
C LYS A 19 -126.85 17.06 12.45
N SER A 20 -126.36 15.87 12.11
CA SER A 20 -127.09 14.91 11.28
C SER A 20 -128.41 14.48 11.90
N GLU A 21 -128.52 14.47 13.24
CA GLU A 21 -129.76 14.14 13.93
C GLU A 21 -130.77 15.29 13.87
N ILE A 22 -130.32 16.55 13.93
CA ILE A 22 -131.18 17.75 13.79
C ILE A 22 -131.67 17.96 12.36
N ASP A 23 -130.84 17.73 11.34
CA ASP A 23 -131.24 17.90 9.94
C ASP A 23 -132.38 16.95 9.53
N LYS A 24 -132.60 15.84 10.24
CA LYS A 24 -133.78 14.96 10.07
C LYS A 24 -135.10 15.67 10.39
N TYR A 25 -135.06 16.77 11.14
CA TYR A 25 -136.23 17.55 11.56
C TYR A 25 -136.45 18.83 10.73
N HIS A 26 -135.56 19.14 9.76
CA HIS A 26 -135.72 20.29 8.85
C HIS A 26 -136.28 19.85 7.48
N CYS A 27 -137.50 20.31 7.15
CA CYS A 27 -138.15 20.04 5.86
C CYS A 27 -137.69 21.08 4.80
N PRO A 28 -136.99 20.70 3.72
CA PRO A 28 -136.38 21.65 2.77
C PRO A 28 -137.37 22.46 1.93
N LYS A 29 -138.68 22.22 2.05
CA LYS A 29 -139.71 22.77 1.14
C LYS A 29 -140.66 23.79 1.75
N CYS A 30 -140.65 24.05 3.06
CA CYS A 30 -141.68 24.91 3.67
C CYS A 30 -141.23 26.00 4.65
N GLY A 31 -139.98 26.07 5.12
CA GLY A 31 -139.48 27.22 5.90
C GLY A 31 -140.28 27.58 7.17
N VAL A 32 -141.10 26.65 7.70
CA VAL A 32 -141.91 26.83 8.91
C VAL A 32 -141.50 25.74 9.91
N GLY A 33 -141.03 26.17 11.09
CA GLY A 33 -140.71 25.29 12.21
C GLY A 33 -141.95 24.57 12.73
N LEU A 34 -141.86 23.25 12.82
CA LEU A 34 -142.91 22.38 13.34
C LEU A 34 -142.94 22.44 14.87
N GLU A 35 -143.80 23.30 15.42
CA GLU A 35 -144.38 23.09 16.74
C GLU A 35 -145.57 22.11 16.61
N SER A 36 -145.70 21.26 17.62
CA SER A 36 -146.78 20.28 17.89
C SER A 36 -146.67 18.89 17.23
N TYR A 37 -146.10 17.95 17.98
CA TYR A 37 -146.66 16.59 18.13
C TYR A 37 -146.26 16.01 19.49
N GLU A 38 -147.26 15.73 20.33
CA GLU A 38 -147.14 15.10 21.63
C GLU A 38 -147.51 13.60 21.57
N GLU A 39 -146.91 12.87 22.52
CA GLU A 39 -147.27 11.55 23.06
C GLU A 39 -146.84 10.25 22.33
N SER A 40 -145.73 9.67 22.80
CA SER A 40 -145.76 8.34 23.47
C SER A 40 -144.42 7.97 24.14
N ASN A 41 -144.43 8.00 25.47
CA ASN A 41 -143.75 7.10 26.42
C ASN A 41 -142.44 6.40 26.02
N SER A 42 -141.29 7.02 26.35
CA SER A 42 -140.27 6.32 27.13
C SER A 42 -139.38 7.34 27.86
N ALA A 43 -139.19 7.11 29.15
CA ALA A 43 -138.56 8.01 30.10
C ALA A 43 -137.04 8.11 29.91
N THR A 44 -136.66 8.86 28.88
CA THR A 44 -135.44 9.65 28.84
C THR A 44 -135.92 10.97 28.30
N VAL A 45 -135.95 12.00 29.16
CA VAL A 45 -136.36 13.36 28.82
C VAL A 45 -135.55 13.76 27.60
N ALA A 46 -136.16 13.60 26.42
CA ALA A 46 -135.57 14.02 25.17
C ALA A 46 -135.37 15.52 25.35
N PRO A 47 -134.13 16.02 25.25
CA PRO A 47 -133.90 17.42 25.50
C PRO A 47 -134.79 18.18 24.51
N SER A 48 -135.55 19.16 24.99
CA SER A 48 -136.38 19.96 24.09
C SER A 48 -135.47 20.48 22.96
N TYR A 49 -135.99 20.69 21.75
CA TYR A 49 -135.18 21.10 20.60
C TYR A 49 -134.17 22.23 20.94
N LYS A 50 -134.58 23.13 21.83
CA LYS A 50 -133.78 24.19 22.44
C LYS A 50 -132.60 23.70 23.30
N GLN A 51 -132.78 22.66 24.11
CA GLN A 51 -131.70 22.03 24.90
C GLN A 51 -130.67 21.30 24.02
N LEU A 52 -131.09 20.72 22.90
CA LEU A 52 -130.14 20.14 21.91
C LEU A 52 -129.36 21.24 21.18
N GLU A 53 -130.01 22.36 20.83
CA GLU A 53 -129.33 23.54 20.30
C GLU A 53 -128.32 24.12 21.32
N ASP A 54 -128.69 24.22 22.60
CA ASP A 54 -127.79 24.70 23.66
C ASP A 54 -126.57 23.77 23.85
N ILE A 55 -126.75 22.45 23.79
CA ILE A 55 -125.65 21.46 23.89
C ILE A 55 -124.75 21.52 22.63
N ILE A 56 -125.34 21.69 21.45
CA ILE A 56 -124.57 21.84 20.20
C ILE A 56 -123.75 23.12 20.23
N LEU A 57 -124.32 24.23 20.73
CA LEU A 57 -123.60 25.48 20.94
C LEU A 57 -122.45 25.30 21.95
N GLU A 58 -122.68 24.64 23.09
CA GLU A 58 -121.64 24.38 24.09
C GLU A 58 -120.51 23.48 23.54
N LEU A 59 -120.86 22.45 22.76
CA LEU A 59 -119.89 21.56 22.11
C LEU A 59 -119.14 22.27 20.97
N GLN A 60 -119.79 23.15 20.22
CA GLN A 60 -119.13 24.01 19.23
C GLN A 60 -118.14 24.95 19.90
N ASP A 61 -118.55 25.67 20.95
CA ASP A 61 -117.67 26.54 21.73
C ASP A 61 -116.47 25.77 22.30
N LYS A 62 -116.69 24.53 22.75
CA LYS A 62 -115.63 23.66 23.28
C LYS A 62 -114.70 23.13 22.18
N CYS A 63 -115.24 22.77 21.01
CA CYS A 63 -114.46 22.41 19.82
C CYS A 63 -113.61 23.58 19.34
N GLU A 64 -114.18 24.78 19.28
CA GLU A 64 -113.47 26.01 18.89
C GLU A 64 -112.39 26.36 19.92
N SER A 65 -112.70 26.28 21.22
CA SER A 65 -111.73 26.49 22.31
C SER A 65 -110.56 25.50 22.26
N LEU A 66 -110.85 24.21 22.01
CA LEU A 66 -109.83 23.18 21.88
C LEU A 66 -109.01 23.33 20.60
N THR A 67 -109.64 23.71 19.49
CA THR A 67 -108.96 23.99 18.23
C THR A 67 -107.99 25.15 18.41
N LEU A 68 -108.43 26.24 19.03
CA LEU A 68 -107.59 27.39 19.35
C LEU A 68 -106.41 27.00 20.26
N LYS A 69 -106.65 26.18 21.29
CA LYS A 69 -105.58 25.66 22.16
C LYS A 69 -104.60 24.76 21.39
N ASN A 70 -105.10 23.89 20.52
CA ASN A 70 -104.27 22.97 19.76
C ASN A 70 -103.38 23.73 18.76
N ASN A 71 -103.94 24.71 18.06
CA ASN A 71 -103.19 25.62 17.19
C ASN A 71 -102.09 26.37 17.97
N LYS A 72 -102.40 26.84 19.20
CA LYS A 72 -101.41 27.47 20.08
C LYS A 72 -100.31 26.52 20.55
N TYR A 73 -100.59 25.22 20.70
CA TYR A 73 -99.56 24.21 21.00
C TYR A 73 -98.73 23.86 19.77
N GLU A 74 -99.33 23.78 18.59
CA GLU A 74 -98.62 23.57 17.34
C GLU A 74 -97.66 24.73 17.03
N GLU A 75 -98.10 25.98 17.24
CA GLU A 75 -97.24 27.16 17.14
C GLU A 75 -96.05 27.06 18.12
N LYS A 76 -96.31 26.72 19.39
CA LYS A 76 -95.24 26.50 20.38
C LYS A 76 -94.28 25.37 20.01
N ILE A 77 -94.79 24.28 19.44
CA ILE A 77 -93.95 23.16 18.98
C ILE A 77 -93.09 23.61 17.81
N ALA A 78 -93.67 24.32 16.84
CA ALA A 78 -92.93 24.86 15.70
C ALA A 78 -91.82 25.83 16.16
N ASP A 79 -92.12 26.70 17.12
CA ASP A 79 -91.13 27.60 17.74
C ASP A 79 -90.01 26.82 18.45
N GLN A 80 -90.36 25.75 19.17
CA GLN A 80 -89.38 24.89 19.84
C GLN A 80 -88.52 24.12 18.83
N GLU A 81 -89.11 23.56 17.78
CA GLU A 81 -88.39 22.86 16.71
C GLU A 81 -87.44 23.81 15.98
N HIS A 82 -87.89 25.04 15.69
CA HIS A 82 -87.04 26.10 15.13
C HIS A 82 -85.87 26.42 16.07
N THR A 83 -86.15 26.64 17.36
CA THR A 83 -85.12 26.93 18.38
C THR A 83 -84.11 25.79 18.50
N ILE A 84 -84.57 24.54 18.49
CA ILE A 84 -83.71 23.35 18.53
C ILE A 84 -82.85 23.26 17.28
N GLY A 85 -83.43 23.53 16.10
CA GLY A 85 -82.69 23.57 14.84
C GLY A 85 -81.57 24.62 14.82
N GLU A 86 -81.85 25.82 15.36
CA GLU A 86 -80.84 26.86 15.55
C GLU A 86 -79.74 26.43 16.53
N GLN A 87 -80.10 25.79 17.64
CA GLN A 87 -79.12 25.26 18.61
C GLN A 87 -78.22 24.19 17.98
N PHE A 88 -78.76 23.27 17.18
CA PHE A 88 -77.94 22.29 16.46
C PHE A 88 -76.99 22.95 15.47
N ARG A 89 -77.43 23.97 14.72
CA ARG A 89 -76.55 24.75 13.84
C ARG A 89 -75.41 25.41 14.61
N VAL A 90 -75.68 25.99 15.79
CA VAL A 90 -74.64 26.58 16.64
C VAL A 90 -73.67 25.52 17.14
N ILE A 91 -74.15 24.34 17.55
CA ILE A 91 -73.29 23.23 17.99
C ILE A 91 -72.39 22.74 16.85
N ASP A 92 -72.91 22.60 15.64
CA ASP A 92 -72.14 22.17 14.48
C ASP A 92 -71.06 23.20 14.13
N GLN A 93 -71.39 24.49 14.17
CA GLN A 93 -70.42 25.57 14.00
C GLN A 93 -69.33 25.53 15.09
N GLN A 94 -69.71 25.29 16.36
CA GLN A 94 -68.75 25.16 17.46
C GLN A 94 -67.82 23.96 17.30
N ARG A 95 -68.32 22.83 16.78
CA ARG A 95 -67.49 21.66 16.47
C ARG A 95 -66.51 21.97 15.34
N GLU A 96 -66.97 22.64 14.30
CA GLU A 96 -66.12 23.03 13.18
C GLU A 96 -65.02 24.02 13.60
N THR A 97 -65.36 25.03 14.42
CA THR A 97 -64.37 25.98 14.95
C THR A 97 -63.38 25.30 15.89
N LYS A 98 -63.82 24.35 16.71
CA LYS A 98 -62.94 23.56 17.57
C LYS A 98 -61.93 22.73 16.76
N LEU A 99 -62.39 22.04 15.71
CA LEU A 99 -61.50 21.27 14.83
C LEU A 99 -60.50 22.18 14.10
N LYS A 100 -60.93 23.36 13.65
CA LYS A 100 -60.02 24.37 13.06
C LYS A 100 -58.99 24.87 14.06
N GLN A 101 -59.38 25.07 15.33
CA GLN A 101 -58.45 25.48 16.38
C GLN A 101 -57.41 24.40 16.68
N GLU A 102 -57.84 23.13 16.83
CA GLU A 102 -56.91 22.01 17.03
C GLU A 102 -55.92 21.87 15.86
N SER A 103 -56.38 22.09 14.62
CA SER A 103 -55.50 22.09 13.45
C SER A 103 -54.54 23.29 13.41
N LEU A 104 -54.95 24.46 13.92
CA LEU A 104 -54.09 25.64 14.02
C LEU A 104 -53.00 25.42 15.07
N ASP A 105 -53.36 24.90 16.24
CA ASP A 105 -52.42 24.62 17.33
C ASP A 105 -51.32 23.62 16.87
N GLU A 106 -51.70 22.60 16.10
CA GLU A 106 -50.75 21.63 15.54
C GLU A 106 -49.81 22.23 14.48
N LEU A 107 -50.33 23.15 13.65
CA LEU A 107 -49.51 23.91 12.69
C LEU A 107 -48.53 24.84 13.41
N GLU A 108 -48.96 25.52 14.46
CA GLU A 108 -48.09 26.38 15.27
C GLU A 108 -46.97 25.61 15.97
N ARG A 109 -47.28 24.40 16.48
CA ARG A 109 -46.27 23.48 17.03
C ARG A 109 -45.24 23.10 15.97
N THR A 110 -45.70 22.71 14.78
CA THR A 110 -44.83 22.33 13.66
C THR A 110 -43.94 23.50 13.20
N ILE A 111 -44.49 24.71 13.10
CA ILE A 111 -43.73 25.92 12.75
C ILE A 111 -42.65 26.20 13.81
N SER A 112 -42.99 26.06 15.08
CA SER A 112 -42.04 26.28 16.19
C SER A 112 -40.88 25.27 16.14
N GLU A 113 -41.17 24.00 15.86
CA GLU A 113 -40.15 22.95 15.69
C GLU A 113 -39.22 23.22 14.51
N GLN A 114 -39.79 23.57 13.34
CA GLN A 114 -39.00 23.93 12.15
C GLN A 114 -38.14 25.17 12.38
N GLN A 115 -38.64 26.16 13.12
CA GLN A 115 -37.90 27.38 13.42
C GLN A 115 -36.72 27.13 14.38
N ALA A 116 -36.87 26.17 15.30
CA ALA A 116 -35.77 25.69 16.14
C ALA A 116 -34.71 24.97 15.29
N GLU A 117 -35.12 24.09 14.37
CA GLU A 117 -34.20 23.39 13.46
C GLU A 117 -33.44 24.35 12.55
N ILE A 118 -34.12 25.33 11.95
CA ILE A 118 -33.48 26.40 11.14
C ILE A 118 -32.44 27.16 11.97
N SER A 119 -32.72 27.43 13.24
CA SER A 119 -31.79 28.13 14.13
C SER A 119 -30.55 27.30 14.42
N GLN A 120 -30.71 25.99 14.66
CA GLN A 120 -29.59 25.06 14.85
C GLN A 120 -28.73 24.95 13.58
N LEU A 121 -29.35 24.82 12.41
CA LEU A 121 -28.65 24.74 11.12
C LEU A 121 -27.87 26.03 10.82
N LYS A 122 -28.41 27.20 11.18
CA LYS A 122 -27.70 28.48 11.04
C LYS A 122 -26.45 28.55 11.91
N GLU A 123 -26.51 28.07 13.16
CA GLU A 123 -25.33 28.02 14.03
C GLU A 123 -24.28 27.01 13.55
N ALA A 124 -24.72 25.84 13.08
CA ALA A 124 -23.82 24.87 12.45
C ALA A 124 -23.12 25.44 11.22
N ALA A 125 -23.86 26.15 10.35
CA ALA A 125 -23.29 26.81 9.17
C ALA A 125 -22.24 27.87 9.53
N LYS A 126 -22.46 28.64 10.61
CA LYS A 126 -21.46 29.60 11.13
C LYS A 126 -20.22 28.89 11.64
N ALA A 127 -20.38 27.79 12.39
CA ALA A 127 -19.24 27.00 12.89
C ALA A 127 -18.39 26.45 11.72
N PHE A 128 -19.02 25.89 10.69
CA PHE A 128 -18.32 25.43 9.49
C PHE A 128 -17.62 26.56 8.74
N ALA A 129 -18.19 27.76 8.68
CA ALA A 129 -17.54 28.91 8.07
C ALA A 129 -16.24 29.31 8.79
N VAL A 130 -16.24 29.27 10.13
CA VAL A 130 -15.04 29.54 10.95
C VAL A 130 -13.97 28.47 10.75
N GLU A 131 -14.37 27.19 10.75
CA GLU A 131 -13.44 26.08 10.52
C GLU A 131 -12.81 26.14 9.11
N LYS A 132 -13.61 26.43 8.08
CA LYS A 132 -13.12 26.65 6.72
C LYS A 132 -12.09 27.79 6.67
N GLN A 133 -12.34 28.89 7.39
CA GLN A 133 -11.39 30.01 7.45
C GLN A 133 -10.08 29.60 8.14
N LYS A 134 -10.15 28.80 9.21
CA LYS A 134 -8.97 28.26 9.90
C LYS A 134 -8.14 27.38 8.96
N LEU A 135 -8.77 26.41 8.29
CA LEU A 135 -8.10 25.52 7.35
C LEU A 135 -7.44 26.30 6.20
N ASN A 136 -8.09 27.33 5.67
CA ASN A 136 -7.50 28.19 4.64
C ASN A 136 -6.24 28.93 5.11
N ARG A 137 -6.17 29.34 6.39
CA ARG A 137 -4.95 29.94 6.96
C ARG A 137 -3.83 28.91 7.06
N GLU A 138 -4.14 27.71 7.55
CA GLU A 138 -3.16 26.61 7.64
C GLU A 138 -2.62 26.20 6.27
N ILE A 139 -3.48 26.14 5.24
CA ILE A 139 -3.07 25.89 3.85
C ILE A 139 -2.11 26.99 3.38
N SER A 140 -2.45 28.27 3.58
CA SER A 140 -1.60 29.39 3.18
C SER A 140 -0.24 29.39 3.88
N GLU A 141 -0.18 29.01 5.15
CA GLU A 141 1.09 28.87 5.90
C GLU A 141 1.95 27.73 5.35
N LYS A 142 1.33 26.58 5.04
CA LYS A 142 2.03 25.45 4.43
C LYS A 142 2.53 25.77 3.03
N ASP A 143 1.78 26.51 2.23
CA ASP A 143 2.21 26.94 0.90
C ASP A 143 3.46 27.83 0.98
N LYS A 144 3.49 28.80 1.91
CA LYS A 144 4.68 29.62 2.18
C LYS A 144 5.88 28.78 2.62
N HIS A 145 5.65 27.74 3.44
CA HIS A 145 6.71 26.84 3.87
C HIS A 145 7.27 26.02 2.69
N ILE A 146 6.40 25.52 1.81
CA ILE A 146 6.79 24.80 0.59
C ILE A 146 7.60 25.72 -0.33
N GLU A 147 7.19 26.97 -0.54
CA GLU A 147 7.95 27.95 -1.32
C GLU A 147 9.36 28.18 -0.75
N HIS A 148 9.47 28.32 0.58
CA HIS A 148 10.76 28.47 1.25
C HIS A 148 11.67 27.23 1.09
N LEU A 149 11.11 26.02 1.23
CA LEU A 149 11.86 24.78 1.01
C LEU A 149 12.34 24.66 -0.44
N ASN A 150 11.49 24.99 -1.42
CA ASN A 150 11.85 24.99 -2.83
C ASN A 150 12.99 25.98 -3.13
N TYR A 151 12.95 27.17 -2.53
CA TYR A 151 14.02 28.15 -2.66
C TYR A 151 15.35 27.64 -2.07
N THR A 152 15.32 27.08 -0.86
CA THR A 152 16.51 26.50 -0.21
C THR A 152 17.07 25.32 -1.02
N GLN A 153 16.21 24.45 -1.55
CA GLN A 153 16.63 23.33 -2.39
C GLN A 153 17.30 23.83 -3.68
N LYS A 154 16.77 24.88 -4.31
CA LYS A 154 17.38 25.51 -5.49
C LYS A 154 18.77 26.04 -5.19
N MET A 155 18.94 26.80 -4.11
CA MET A 155 20.23 27.34 -3.68
C MET A 155 21.25 26.22 -3.38
N ASN A 156 20.83 25.15 -2.72
CA ASN A 156 21.71 24.01 -2.43
C ASN A 156 22.12 23.25 -3.69
N LYS A 157 21.20 23.11 -4.65
CA LYS A 157 21.51 22.51 -5.95
C LYS A 157 22.54 23.33 -6.71
N GLU A 158 22.39 24.65 -6.78
CA GLU A 158 23.35 25.55 -7.43
C GLU A 158 24.75 25.46 -6.79
N LYS A 159 24.84 25.45 -5.46
CA LYS A 159 26.12 25.25 -4.74
C LYS A 159 26.77 23.88 -5.01
N LEU A 160 25.94 22.84 -5.15
CA LEU A 160 26.42 21.50 -5.46
C LEU A 160 26.95 21.45 -6.90
N ASP A 161 26.24 22.04 -7.86
CA ASP A 161 26.65 22.13 -9.26
C ASP A 161 27.99 22.89 -9.39
N GLU A 162 28.15 24.02 -8.68
CA GLU A 162 29.43 24.77 -8.62
C GLU A 162 30.58 23.93 -8.05
N SER A 163 30.30 23.11 -7.03
CA SER A 163 31.31 22.25 -6.39
C SER A 163 31.70 21.08 -7.29
N ILE A 164 30.73 20.48 -7.98
CA ILE A 164 30.97 19.44 -8.99
C ILE A 164 31.83 20.00 -10.13
N GLN A 165 31.53 21.21 -10.60
CA GLN A 165 32.31 21.86 -11.67
C GLN A 165 33.76 22.07 -11.24
N ARG A 166 33.99 22.66 -10.04
CA ARG A 166 35.35 22.86 -9.50
C ARG A 166 36.14 21.56 -9.38
N LEU A 167 35.53 20.51 -8.81
CA LEU A 167 36.18 19.19 -8.69
C LEU A 167 36.43 18.54 -10.07
N GLY A 168 35.58 18.83 -11.06
CA GLY A 168 35.78 18.43 -12.45
C GLY A 168 37.04 19.06 -13.04
N ASP A 169 37.22 20.37 -12.86
CA ASP A 169 38.38 21.12 -13.33
C ASP A 169 39.68 20.68 -12.62
N GLU A 170 39.63 20.47 -11.30
CA GLU A 170 40.77 19.94 -10.54
C GLU A 170 41.18 18.53 -11.02
N ASN A 171 40.21 17.63 -11.21
CA ASN A 171 40.49 16.29 -11.73
C ASN A 171 41.10 16.33 -13.13
N LYS A 172 40.65 17.26 -13.99
CA LYS A 172 41.25 17.46 -15.31
C LYS A 172 42.71 17.91 -15.19
N HIS A 173 43.00 18.88 -14.32
CA HIS A 173 44.35 19.35 -14.04
C HIS A 173 45.27 18.24 -13.52
N TYR A 174 44.81 17.43 -12.57
CA TYR A 174 45.60 16.30 -12.05
C TYR A 174 45.85 15.21 -13.10
N LYS A 175 44.88 14.95 -13.99
CA LYS A 175 45.10 14.03 -15.13
C LYS A 175 46.16 14.54 -16.09
N GLU A 176 46.19 15.84 -16.37
CA GLU A 176 47.22 16.46 -17.22
C GLU A 176 48.60 16.39 -16.56
N LYS A 177 48.70 16.70 -15.26
CA LYS A 177 49.93 16.52 -14.49
C LYS A 177 50.42 15.07 -14.50
N LEU A 178 49.52 14.11 -14.29
CA LEU A 178 49.85 12.69 -14.31
C LEU A 178 50.45 12.27 -15.66
N LYS A 179 49.84 12.70 -16.78
CA LYS A 179 50.38 12.45 -18.13
C LYS A 179 51.78 13.06 -18.31
N SER A 180 51.99 14.27 -17.80
CA SER A 180 53.31 14.92 -17.84
C SER A 180 54.36 14.12 -17.07
N CYS A 181 54.06 13.74 -15.82
CA CYS A 181 54.95 12.92 -14.99
C CYS A 181 55.24 11.56 -15.63
N GLN A 182 54.23 10.93 -16.23
CA GLN A 182 54.40 9.66 -16.94
C GLN A 182 55.36 9.81 -18.14
N SER A 183 55.23 10.88 -18.92
CA SER A 183 56.17 11.17 -20.01
C SER A 183 57.61 11.38 -19.51
N GLU A 184 57.79 12.04 -18.36
CA GLU A 184 59.12 12.19 -17.75
C GLU A 184 59.69 10.85 -17.25
N PHE A 185 58.85 10.03 -16.62
CA PHE A 185 59.21 8.70 -16.18
C PHE A 185 59.66 7.82 -17.36
N ASP A 186 58.93 7.84 -18.46
CA ASP A 186 59.27 7.09 -19.67
C ASP A 186 60.63 7.53 -20.25
N LYS A 187 60.93 8.84 -20.24
CA LYS A 187 62.24 9.38 -20.65
C LYS A 187 63.37 8.90 -19.74
N LEU A 188 63.15 8.88 -18.42
CA LEU A 188 64.15 8.41 -17.46
C LEU A 188 64.37 6.90 -17.58
N SER A 189 63.29 6.13 -17.77
CA SER A 189 63.33 4.69 -18.00
C SER A 189 64.14 4.34 -19.26
N ALA A 190 63.92 5.08 -20.36
CA ALA A 190 64.71 4.92 -21.58
C ALA A 190 66.20 5.23 -21.37
N LYS A 191 66.53 6.30 -20.62
CA LYS A 191 67.93 6.61 -20.25
C LYS A 191 68.57 5.53 -19.39
N LEU A 192 67.82 4.94 -18.46
CA LEU A 192 68.29 3.86 -17.62
C LEU A 192 68.59 2.61 -18.45
N ALA A 193 67.68 2.22 -19.35
CA ALA A 193 67.87 1.10 -20.27
C ALA A 193 69.10 1.29 -21.16
N GLU A 194 69.37 2.50 -21.63
CA GLU A 194 70.57 2.80 -22.42
C GLU A 194 71.86 2.67 -21.59
N LYS A 195 71.85 3.13 -20.33
CA LYS A 195 73.00 2.91 -19.42
C LYS A 195 73.25 1.43 -19.15
N ASP A 196 72.19 0.63 -19.00
CA ASP A 196 72.32 -0.81 -18.80
C ASP A 196 72.90 -1.50 -20.04
N ARG A 197 72.52 -1.07 -21.25
CA ARG A 197 73.14 -1.54 -22.50
C ARG A 197 74.63 -1.24 -22.54
N ILE A 198 75.03 0.00 -22.26
CA ILE A 198 76.44 0.41 -22.23
C ILE A 198 77.21 -0.40 -21.18
N LYS A 199 76.65 -0.57 -19.98
CA LYS A 199 77.25 -1.38 -18.91
C LYS A 199 77.48 -2.82 -19.37
N ASN A 200 76.49 -3.43 -20.02
CA ASN A 200 76.60 -4.79 -20.52
C ASN A 200 77.66 -4.90 -21.64
N ASP A 201 77.73 -3.93 -22.55
CA ASP A 201 78.80 -3.88 -23.57
C ASP A 201 80.20 -3.81 -22.93
N LEU A 202 80.38 -2.96 -21.92
CA LEU A 202 81.64 -2.84 -21.17
C LEU A 202 82.01 -4.13 -20.44
N VAL A 203 81.03 -4.83 -19.85
CA VAL A 203 81.26 -6.13 -19.22
C VAL A 203 81.68 -7.18 -20.26
N SER A 204 81.03 -7.22 -21.41
CA SER A 204 81.42 -8.13 -22.51
C SER A 204 82.84 -7.87 -22.98
N ARG A 205 83.21 -6.60 -23.23
CA ARG A 205 84.58 -6.23 -23.61
C ARG A 205 85.61 -6.60 -22.55
N ARG A 206 85.28 -6.45 -21.26
CA ARG A 206 86.16 -6.86 -20.16
C ARG A 206 86.42 -8.37 -20.22
N LEU A 207 85.37 -9.17 -20.42
CA LEU A 207 85.49 -10.63 -20.55
C LEU A 207 86.31 -11.03 -21.78
N GLU A 208 86.15 -10.35 -22.91
CA GLU A 208 86.97 -10.57 -24.10
C GLU A 208 88.46 -10.28 -23.85
N ILE A 209 88.78 -9.20 -23.13
CA ILE A 209 90.15 -8.86 -22.73
C ILE A 209 90.71 -9.91 -21.78
N GLU A 210 89.94 -10.33 -20.76
CA GLU A 210 90.34 -11.39 -19.82
C GLU A 210 90.62 -12.71 -20.56
N ASP A 211 89.79 -13.09 -21.52
CA ASP A 211 89.97 -14.28 -22.36
C ASP A 211 91.21 -14.18 -23.26
N LEU A 212 91.45 -13.02 -23.88
CA LEU A 212 92.68 -12.78 -24.65
C LEU A 212 93.92 -12.87 -23.77
N HIS A 213 93.91 -12.29 -22.56
CA HIS A 213 95.01 -12.41 -21.61
C HIS A 213 95.27 -13.86 -21.20
N LEU A 214 94.21 -14.64 -20.94
CA LEU A 214 94.34 -16.07 -20.64
C LEU A 214 94.94 -16.84 -21.81
N ARG A 215 94.50 -16.57 -23.04
CA ARG A 215 95.09 -17.16 -24.26
C ARG A 215 96.57 -16.81 -24.39
N CYS A 216 96.96 -15.54 -24.20
CA CYS A 216 98.37 -15.14 -24.22
C CYS A 216 99.19 -15.84 -23.12
N LEU A 217 98.68 -15.95 -21.90
CA LEU A 217 99.35 -16.69 -20.82
C LEU A 217 99.50 -18.16 -21.16
N GLN A 218 98.47 -18.78 -21.73
CA GLN A 218 98.50 -20.17 -22.15
C GLN A 218 99.49 -20.39 -23.31
N ASP A 219 99.58 -19.46 -24.26
CA ASP A 219 100.57 -19.47 -25.34
C ASP A 219 101.99 -19.34 -24.77
N MET A 220 102.22 -18.44 -23.80
CA MET A 220 103.51 -18.30 -23.10
C MET A 220 103.87 -19.57 -22.32
N LEU A 221 102.93 -20.17 -21.59
CA LEU A 221 103.15 -21.44 -20.89
C LEU A 221 103.40 -22.58 -21.87
N SER A 222 102.68 -22.64 -22.99
CA SER A 222 102.87 -23.67 -24.01
C SER A 222 104.21 -23.52 -24.73
N THR A 223 104.68 -22.29 -24.95
CA THR A 223 106.01 -22.03 -25.52
C THR A 223 107.11 -22.36 -24.53
N ASP A 224 106.96 -22.01 -23.25
CA ASP A 224 107.87 -22.45 -22.18
C ASP A 224 107.91 -23.98 -22.04
N GLN A 225 106.74 -24.63 -22.07
CA GLN A 225 106.63 -26.09 -22.06
C GLN A 225 107.23 -26.72 -23.32
N ARG A 226 107.03 -26.11 -24.50
CA ARG A 226 107.70 -26.54 -25.76
C ARG A 226 109.20 -26.38 -25.66
N TRP A 227 109.71 -25.32 -25.02
CA TRP A 227 111.13 -25.14 -24.78
C TRP A 227 111.70 -26.17 -23.81
N LYS A 228 110.98 -26.46 -22.72
CA LYS A 228 111.33 -27.53 -21.76
C LYS A 228 111.25 -28.91 -22.39
N ASN A 229 110.24 -29.18 -23.21
CA ASN A 229 110.11 -30.42 -23.97
C ASN A 229 111.20 -30.49 -25.05
N PHE A 230 111.52 -29.41 -25.75
CA PHE A 230 112.61 -29.38 -26.72
C PHE A 230 113.96 -29.61 -26.05
N SER A 231 114.21 -29.05 -24.86
CA SER A 231 115.43 -29.32 -24.09
C SER A 231 115.48 -30.74 -23.52
N TYR A 232 114.33 -31.32 -23.18
CA TYR A 232 114.20 -32.68 -22.66
C TYR A 232 114.27 -33.76 -23.76
N TYR A 233 113.54 -33.61 -24.86
CA TYR A 233 113.53 -34.53 -26.03
C TYR A 233 114.79 -34.42 -26.91
N LYS A 234 115.59 -33.36 -26.77
CA LYS A 234 116.97 -33.31 -27.30
C LYS A 234 117.93 -34.22 -26.51
N SER A 235 117.52 -34.71 -25.34
CA SER A 235 118.36 -35.56 -24.47
C SER A 235 118.06 -37.06 -24.51
N LYS A 236 116.89 -37.51 -24.98
CA LYS A 236 116.54 -38.94 -25.10
C LYS A 236 115.44 -39.21 -26.15
N ASP A 237 115.79 -40.10 -27.09
CA ASP A 237 114.98 -40.95 -28.00
C ASP A 237 113.58 -40.55 -28.55
N PRO A 238 113.23 -40.91 -29.82
CA PRO A 238 112.10 -40.36 -30.57
C PRO A 238 110.76 -41.12 -30.48
N GLU A 239 110.59 -42.08 -29.56
CA GLU A 239 109.37 -42.88 -29.51
C GLU A 239 108.59 -42.61 -28.22
N TYR A 240 107.53 -41.78 -28.28
CA TYR A 240 106.20 -42.09 -27.70
C TYR A 240 105.29 -40.85 -27.50
N HIS A 241 104.06 -41.02 -28.01
CA HIS A 241 102.77 -40.70 -27.37
C HIS A 241 102.37 -39.20 -27.23
N SER A 242 101.31 -38.71 -27.90
CA SER A 242 99.94 -39.24 -28.07
C SER A 242 99.26 -39.64 -26.76
N THR A 243 98.13 -38.97 -26.46
CA THR A 243 97.09 -39.39 -25.50
C THR A 243 97.14 -38.74 -24.11
N ALA A 244 96.94 -37.43 -24.04
CA ALA A 244 96.28 -36.72 -22.93
C ALA A 244 96.02 -35.29 -23.44
N ILE A 245 94.81 -34.82 -23.71
CA ILE A 245 93.85 -34.33 -22.72
C ILE A 245 92.55 -34.06 -23.51
N TYR A 246 91.64 -35.04 -23.47
CA TYR A 246 90.21 -34.82 -23.62
C TYR A 246 89.67 -34.76 -22.18
N ILE A 247 88.59 -34.01 -21.95
CA ILE A 247 87.93 -33.72 -20.66
C ILE A 247 88.43 -32.41 -20.06
N LEU A 248 87.66 -31.34 -20.33
CA LEU A 248 87.15 -30.40 -19.32
C LEU A 248 86.49 -29.20 -20.02
N ILE A 249 85.34 -29.36 -20.70
CA ILE A 249 84.40 -28.23 -20.79
C ILE A 249 82.93 -28.72 -20.79
N VAL A 250 82.12 -28.07 -19.92
CA VAL A 250 80.66 -27.81 -19.94
C VAL A 250 79.78 -28.74 -19.06
N PRO A 251 78.71 -28.25 -18.34
CA PRO A 251 78.07 -26.92 -18.39
C PRO A 251 77.80 -26.16 -17.08
N PHE A 252 77.76 -24.85 -17.27
CA PHE A 252 77.04 -23.83 -16.51
C PHE A 252 75.53 -23.91 -16.84
N PHE A 253 74.64 -24.16 -15.86
CA PHE A 253 73.19 -24.20 -16.07
C PHE A 253 72.47 -22.99 -15.43
N SER A 254 71.88 -22.19 -16.34
CA SER A 254 70.74 -21.26 -16.28
C SER A 254 69.88 -21.19 -15.01
N THR A 255 69.83 -19.99 -14.41
CA THR A 255 68.90 -19.54 -13.34
C THR A 255 67.46 -19.29 -13.80
N GLU A 256 67.19 -19.25 -15.11
CA GLU A 256 65.85 -18.93 -15.65
C GLU A 256 64.91 -20.14 -15.64
N LYS A 257 65.46 -21.35 -15.82
CA LYS A 257 64.69 -22.60 -15.68
C LYS A 257 64.16 -22.81 -14.27
N CYS A 258 64.87 -22.36 -13.23
CA CYS A 258 64.41 -22.50 -11.84
C CYS A 258 63.20 -21.60 -11.53
N LYS A 259 63.18 -20.34 -12.00
CA LYS A 259 62.01 -19.44 -11.81
C LYS A 259 60.78 -19.88 -12.60
N GLN A 260 60.98 -20.53 -13.74
CA GLN A 260 59.88 -21.12 -14.50
C GLN A 260 59.31 -22.34 -13.76
N LEU A 261 60.17 -23.21 -13.23
CA LEU A 261 59.77 -24.37 -12.41
C LEU A 261 59.07 -23.97 -11.12
N GLU A 262 59.48 -22.88 -10.45
CA GLU A 262 58.80 -22.35 -9.26
C GLU A 262 57.38 -21.87 -9.59
N ARG A 263 57.18 -21.15 -10.70
CA ARG A 263 55.84 -20.75 -11.17
C ARG A 263 54.98 -21.95 -11.53
N ASP A 264 55.55 -22.94 -12.22
CA ASP A 264 54.85 -24.16 -12.61
C ASP A 264 54.50 -25.04 -11.39
N LEU A 265 55.34 -25.06 -10.35
CA LEU A 265 55.10 -25.74 -9.07
C LEU A 265 54.03 -25.03 -8.23
N GLU A 266 54.06 -23.69 -8.16
CA GLU A 266 53.02 -22.92 -7.48
C GLU A 266 51.66 -23.14 -8.15
N GLN A 267 51.61 -23.13 -9.49
CA GLN A 267 50.38 -23.36 -10.24
C GLN A 267 49.84 -24.79 -10.08
N ARG A 268 50.72 -25.81 -10.01
CA ARG A 268 50.32 -27.21 -9.72
C ARG A 268 49.86 -27.45 -8.29
N SER A 269 50.18 -26.54 -7.35
CA SER A 269 49.78 -26.67 -5.95
C SER A 269 48.39 -26.10 -5.64
N ARG A 270 47.78 -25.36 -6.57
CA ARG A 270 46.46 -24.74 -6.38
C ARG A 270 45.36 -25.78 -6.54
N LYS A 271 44.36 -25.71 -5.68
CA LYS A 271 43.18 -26.57 -5.73
C LYS A 271 42.01 -25.79 -6.32
N GLU A 272 41.21 -26.43 -7.17
CA GLU A 272 39.99 -25.83 -7.71
C GLU A 272 38.78 -26.25 -6.88
N ILE A 273 37.90 -25.29 -6.58
CA ILE A 273 36.58 -25.55 -6.01
C ILE A 273 35.54 -25.09 -7.02
N GLY A 274 34.76 -26.06 -7.50
CA GLY A 274 33.57 -25.80 -8.29
C GLY A 274 32.47 -25.18 -7.42
N VAL A 275 31.88 -24.06 -7.83
CA VAL A 275 30.82 -23.38 -7.08
C VAL A 275 29.67 -23.02 -8.00
N GLY A 276 28.47 -23.43 -7.61
CA GLY A 276 27.24 -23.02 -8.27
C GLY A 276 26.77 -21.66 -7.79
N PHE A 277 26.19 -20.86 -8.68
CA PHE A 277 25.47 -19.64 -8.30
C PHE A 277 24.04 -19.72 -8.79
N HIS A 278 23.08 -19.55 -7.89
CA HIS A 278 21.68 -19.37 -8.22
C HIS A 278 21.24 -17.96 -7.88
N THR A 279 20.48 -17.33 -8.76
CA THR A 279 19.97 -15.97 -8.56
C THR A 279 18.67 -15.78 -9.31
N THR A 280 17.71 -15.11 -8.68
CA THR A 280 16.44 -14.70 -9.29
C THR A 280 16.46 -13.24 -9.77
N VAL A 281 17.55 -12.50 -9.52
CA VAL A 281 17.67 -11.10 -9.94
C VAL A 281 17.92 -10.95 -11.44
N ALA A 282 17.54 -9.78 -11.98
CA ALA A 282 17.75 -9.43 -13.37
C ALA A 282 19.22 -9.58 -13.81
N PRO A 283 19.51 -9.97 -15.08
CA PRO A 283 20.86 -10.24 -15.55
C PRO A 283 21.88 -9.12 -15.28
N SER A 284 21.49 -7.86 -15.47
CA SER A 284 22.36 -6.69 -15.22
C SER A 284 22.78 -6.59 -13.75
N MET A 285 21.85 -6.73 -12.82
CA MET A 285 22.14 -6.75 -11.38
C MET A 285 22.93 -7.99 -10.98
N SER A 286 22.61 -9.14 -11.57
CA SER A 286 23.31 -10.40 -11.29
C SER A 286 24.80 -10.29 -11.66
N SER A 287 25.12 -9.64 -12.78
CA SER A 287 26.50 -9.45 -13.23
C SER A 287 27.29 -8.58 -12.25
N LEU A 288 26.69 -7.50 -11.74
CA LEU A 288 27.33 -6.63 -10.74
C LEU A 288 27.57 -7.34 -9.42
N ILE A 289 26.56 -8.04 -8.90
CA ILE A 289 26.66 -8.77 -7.62
C ILE A 289 27.66 -9.92 -7.73
N LEU A 290 27.50 -10.78 -8.74
CA LEU A 290 28.34 -11.96 -8.91
C LEU A 290 29.76 -11.58 -9.29
N GLY A 291 29.95 -10.54 -10.11
CA GLY A 291 31.28 -10.03 -10.47
C GLY A 291 32.03 -9.51 -9.24
N GLY A 292 31.39 -8.66 -8.44
CA GLY A 292 31.97 -8.14 -7.21
C GLY A 292 32.26 -9.24 -6.18
N LEU A 293 31.33 -10.19 -6.01
CA LEU A 293 31.49 -11.31 -5.08
C LEU A 293 32.64 -12.23 -5.49
N THR A 294 32.68 -12.61 -6.77
CA THR A 294 33.70 -13.52 -7.30
C THR A 294 35.09 -12.90 -7.20
N SER A 295 35.23 -11.60 -7.49
CA SER A 295 36.51 -10.89 -7.36
C SER A 295 37.03 -10.94 -5.92
N ARG A 296 36.21 -10.52 -4.94
CA ARG A 296 36.64 -10.50 -3.53
C ARG A 296 36.92 -11.90 -2.99
N LEU A 297 36.14 -12.90 -3.39
CA LEU A 297 36.40 -14.28 -2.99
C LEU A 297 37.68 -14.85 -3.63
N THR A 298 37.96 -14.50 -4.88
CA THR A 298 39.19 -14.93 -5.57
C THR A 298 40.41 -14.37 -4.87
N ASP A 299 40.41 -13.08 -4.54
CA ASP A 299 41.49 -12.44 -3.78
C ASP A 299 41.68 -13.11 -2.42
N ARG A 300 40.57 -13.38 -1.72
CA ARG A 300 40.60 -14.01 -0.40
C ARG A 300 41.09 -15.47 -0.43
N LEU A 301 40.69 -16.24 -1.43
CA LEU A 301 41.06 -17.66 -1.59
C LEU A 301 42.44 -17.84 -2.21
N ALA A 302 42.99 -16.82 -2.87
CA ALA A 302 44.36 -16.84 -3.39
C ALA A 302 45.39 -17.11 -2.27
N GLY A 303 45.19 -16.52 -1.09
CA GLY A 303 46.03 -16.79 0.10
C GLY A 303 45.98 -18.25 0.58
N GLU A 304 44.89 -18.95 0.26
CA GLU A 304 44.69 -20.37 0.56
C GLU A 304 45.13 -21.31 -0.57
N LYS A 305 45.68 -20.75 -1.66
CA LYS A 305 46.01 -21.46 -2.90
C LYS A 305 44.81 -22.21 -3.48
N VAL A 306 43.63 -21.58 -3.43
CA VAL A 306 42.39 -22.12 -3.99
C VAL A 306 41.90 -21.24 -5.12
N ASP A 307 41.53 -21.86 -6.23
CA ASP A 307 40.87 -21.23 -7.38
C ASP A 307 39.37 -21.55 -7.38
N LEU A 308 38.57 -20.51 -7.65
CA LEU A 308 37.12 -20.58 -7.74
C LEU A 308 36.72 -20.85 -9.20
N VAL A 309 36.04 -21.98 -9.44
CA VAL A 309 35.52 -22.33 -10.77
C VAL A 309 34.01 -22.26 -10.74
N ARG A 310 33.43 -21.36 -11.53
CA ARG A 310 31.96 -21.24 -11.61
C ARG A 310 31.39 -22.46 -12.32
N GLN A 311 30.45 -23.16 -11.67
CA GLN A 311 29.67 -24.23 -12.28
C GLN A 311 28.24 -23.76 -12.59
N ALA A 312 27.73 -24.21 -13.73
CA ALA A 312 26.33 -23.99 -14.08
C ALA A 312 25.45 -24.89 -13.20
N TYR A 313 24.46 -24.29 -12.52
CA TYR A 313 23.45 -25.03 -11.78
C TYR A 313 22.21 -25.19 -12.67
N SER A 314 21.85 -26.43 -12.98
CA SER A 314 20.74 -26.78 -13.87
C SER A 314 19.40 -27.04 -13.16
N GLY A 315 19.29 -26.80 -11.85
CA GLY A 315 18.04 -26.94 -11.10
C GLY A 315 17.72 -28.37 -10.63
N GLY A 316 18.68 -29.28 -10.65
CA GLY A 316 18.52 -30.66 -10.16
C GLY A 316 18.81 -30.83 -8.66
N PRO A 317 18.26 -31.87 -8.01
CA PRO A 317 18.50 -32.16 -6.59
C PRO A 317 19.92 -32.66 -6.28
N ASP A 318 20.61 -33.24 -7.27
CA ASP A 318 21.97 -33.75 -7.13
C ASP A 318 22.99 -32.65 -7.45
N VAL A 319 23.39 -31.90 -6.43
CA VAL A 319 24.47 -30.92 -6.54
C VAL A 319 25.70 -31.47 -5.81
N HIS A 320 26.73 -31.85 -6.56
CA HIS A 320 28.00 -32.35 -6.01
C HIS A 320 29.01 -31.23 -5.71
N PHE A 321 28.53 -30.00 -5.56
CA PHE A 321 29.35 -28.83 -5.34
C PHE A 321 28.58 -27.82 -4.47
N PRO A 322 29.29 -26.97 -3.70
CA PRO A 322 28.63 -25.93 -2.92
C PRO A 322 27.85 -24.97 -3.82
N LEU A 323 26.62 -24.66 -3.42
CA LEU A 323 25.71 -23.76 -4.12
C LEU A 323 25.51 -22.48 -3.31
N LEU A 324 25.85 -21.34 -3.93
CA LEU A 324 25.60 -20.02 -3.37
C LEU A 324 24.32 -19.44 -3.98
N VAL A 325 23.29 -19.27 -3.14
CA VAL A 325 21.99 -18.70 -3.54
C VAL A 325 21.98 -17.22 -3.22
N VAL A 326 21.84 -16.38 -4.25
CA VAL A 326 21.81 -14.92 -4.12
C VAL A 326 20.37 -14.44 -3.94
N CYS A 327 20.10 -13.84 -2.79
CA CYS A 327 18.84 -13.20 -2.45
C CYS A 327 19.07 -11.70 -2.25
N VAL A 328 18.47 -10.84 -3.06
CA VAL A 328 18.47 -9.39 -2.82
C VAL A 328 17.22 -9.03 -2.00
N ASN A 329 17.42 -8.45 -0.82
CA ASN A 329 16.36 -8.03 0.07
C ASN A 329 15.74 -6.72 -0.46
N VAL A 330 14.60 -6.83 -1.13
CA VAL A 330 13.90 -5.70 -1.75
C VAL A 330 12.68 -5.29 -0.92
N SER A 331 12.01 -6.26 -0.30
CA SER A 331 10.73 -6.02 0.38
C SER A 331 10.75 -6.51 1.82
N ARG A 332 10.79 -7.83 2.02
CA ARG A 332 10.74 -8.53 3.30
C ARG A 332 11.63 -9.74 3.19
N ILE A 333 12.70 -9.72 3.98
CA ILE A 333 13.76 -10.72 4.00
C ILE A 333 13.26 -12.17 3.98
N GLY A 334 12.20 -12.50 4.74
CA GLY A 334 11.64 -13.84 4.79
C GLY A 334 10.90 -14.27 3.53
N ALA A 335 10.20 -13.35 2.85
CA ALA A 335 9.51 -13.65 1.59
C ALA A 335 10.51 -13.74 0.44
N ASP A 336 11.44 -12.78 0.37
CA ASP A 336 12.47 -12.72 -0.68
C ASP A 336 13.39 -13.96 -0.61
N ALA A 337 13.80 -14.37 0.61
CA ALA A 337 14.61 -15.57 0.81
C ALA A 337 13.89 -16.86 0.41
N LYS A 338 12.59 -16.99 0.71
CA LYS A 338 11.79 -18.17 0.32
C LYS A 338 11.67 -18.28 -1.20
N GLU A 339 11.45 -17.16 -1.88
CA GLU A 339 11.39 -17.17 -3.34
C GLU A 339 12.77 -17.49 -3.96
N ALA A 340 13.86 -16.94 -3.40
CA ALA A 340 15.22 -17.25 -3.87
C ALA A 340 15.62 -18.73 -3.68
N LEU A 341 15.05 -19.41 -2.68
CA LEU A 341 15.30 -20.84 -2.42
C LEU A 341 14.30 -21.79 -3.10
N LYS A 342 13.35 -21.26 -3.86
CA LYS A 342 12.32 -22.06 -4.50
C LYS A 342 12.91 -23.03 -5.53
N GLY A 343 12.70 -24.33 -5.31
CA GLY A 343 13.26 -25.38 -6.16
C GLY A 343 14.76 -25.67 -5.89
N ILE A 344 15.35 -25.07 -4.85
CA ILE A 344 16.72 -25.36 -4.43
C ILE A 344 16.68 -26.47 -3.35
N PRO A 345 17.55 -27.49 -3.42
CA PRO A 345 17.61 -28.53 -2.40
C PRO A 345 17.96 -27.92 -1.04
N LYS A 346 17.24 -28.33 0.01
CA LYS A 346 17.54 -27.95 1.40
C LYS A 346 18.67 -28.81 1.93
N ALA A 347 19.90 -28.51 1.53
CA ALA A 347 21.10 -29.27 1.88
C ALA A 347 22.16 -28.40 2.55
N LYS A 348 23.03 -29.04 3.34
CA LYS A 348 24.18 -28.38 4.00
C LYS A 348 25.16 -27.78 3.00
N ASP A 349 25.10 -28.22 1.74
CA ASP A 349 25.95 -27.72 0.68
C ASP A 349 25.39 -26.45 0.01
N VAL A 350 24.28 -25.91 0.54
CA VAL A 350 23.68 -24.67 0.08
C VAL A 350 23.90 -23.56 1.11
N ALA A 351 24.45 -22.43 0.67
CA ALA A 351 24.51 -21.20 1.45
C ALA A 351 23.62 -20.12 0.83
N LEU A 352 22.80 -19.49 1.67
CA LEU A 352 21.97 -18.35 1.28
C LEU A 352 22.73 -17.05 1.55
N LEU A 353 22.94 -16.26 0.50
CA LEU A 353 23.56 -14.94 0.56
C LEU A 353 22.47 -13.87 0.50
N VAL A 354 22.27 -13.14 1.59
CA VAL A 354 21.27 -12.08 1.69
C VAL A 354 21.93 -10.72 1.47
N PHE A 355 21.65 -10.10 0.33
CA PHE A 355 22.15 -8.80 -0.05
C PHE A 355 21.19 -7.68 0.38
N HIS A 356 21.64 -6.83 1.29
CA HIS A 356 20.93 -5.63 1.72
C HIS A 356 21.28 -4.46 0.80
N HIS A 357 20.26 -3.91 0.13
CA HIS A 357 20.41 -2.72 -0.73
C HIS A 357 20.39 -1.44 0.10
N LYS A 358 21.43 -1.23 0.92
CA LYS A 358 21.54 -0.10 1.85
C LYS A 358 22.98 0.35 1.98
N GLU A 359 23.18 1.60 2.41
CA GLU A 359 24.48 2.12 2.81
C GLU A 359 24.91 1.60 4.19
N ALA A 360 26.21 1.68 4.48
CA ALA A 360 26.82 1.12 5.70
C ALA A 360 26.12 1.56 7.00
N HIS A 361 25.73 2.83 7.08
CA HIS A 361 25.09 3.41 8.27
C HIS A 361 23.63 2.95 8.46
N ALA A 362 23.02 2.35 7.45
CA ALA A 362 21.62 1.90 7.45
C ALA A 362 21.49 0.37 7.44
N LEU A 363 22.61 -0.36 7.57
CA LEU A 363 22.61 -1.82 7.61
C LEU A 363 21.87 -2.33 8.86
N PRO A 364 21.19 -3.49 8.75
CA PRO A 364 20.49 -4.06 9.90
C PRO A 364 21.45 -4.40 11.04
N SER A 365 21.03 -4.13 12.27
CA SER A 365 21.77 -4.48 13.48
C SER A 365 21.68 -5.96 13.84
N GLN A 366 20.68 -6.67 13.29
CA GLN A 366 20.49 -8.10 13.45
C GLN A 366 20.85 -8.83 12.15
N THR A 367 21.51 -9.98 12.31
CA THR A 367 21.90 -10.87 11.21
C THR A 367 20.71 -11.70 10.71
N SER A 368 20.70 -12.01 9.41
CA SER A 368 19.61 -12.74 8.76
C SER A 368 19.39 -14.14 9.34
N ASP A 369 20.44 -14.79 9.83
CA ASP A 369 20.36 -16.11 10.47
C ASP A 369 19.48 -16.14 11.73
N LYS A 370 19.36 -15.01 12.45
CA LYS A 370 18.47 -14.86 13.61
C LYS A 370 17.02 -14.62 13.23
N ILE A 371 16.77 -14.06 12.03
CA ILE A 371 15.44 -13.70 11.55
C ILE A 371 14.84 -14.85 10.73
N LEU A 372 15.65 -15.48 9.88
CA LEU A 372 15.26 -16.56 8.98
C LEU A 372 15.27 -17.91 9.72
N THR A 373 14.40 -18.03 10.72
CA THR A 373 14.20 -19.26 11.47
C THR A 373 13.08 -20.10 10.85
N GLY A 374 13.19 -21.44 10.91
CA GLY A 374 12.13 -22.37 10.51
C GLY A 374 12.61 -23.49 9.59
N ALA A 375 11.70 -24.42 9.28
CA ALA A 375 11.98 -25.63 8.47
C ALA A 375 12.45 -25.30 7.04
N ASP A 376 12.16 -24.09 6.54
CA ASP A 376 12.62 -23.64 5.23
C ASP A 376 14.12 -23.31 5.18
N PHE A 377 14.72 -22.97 6.32
CA PHE A 377 16.09 -22.48 6.40
C PHE A 377 17.02 -23.40 7.22
N SER A 378 16.45 -24.23 8.11
CA SER A 378 17.21 -25.12 9.00
C SER A 378 18.09 -26.17 8.29
N GLY A 379 17.81 -26.48 7.03
CA GLY A 379 18.60 -27.43 6.23
C GLY A 379 19.79 -26.81 5.50
N LEU A 380 19.93 -25.48 5.51
CA LEU A 380 21.01 -24.76 4.81
C LEU A 380 22.33 -24.85 5.61
N GLY A 381 23.46 -24.85 4.89
CA GLY A 381 24.78 -24.84 5.52
C GLY A 381 25.14 -23.50 6.16
N SER A 382 24.71 -22.40 5.55
CA SER A 382 24.97 -21.05 6.07
C SER A 382 23.97 -20.03 5.52
N ILE A 383 23.70 -18.99 6.33
CA ILE A 383 22.98 -17.78 5.92
C ILE A 383 23.94 -16.62 6.18
N ILE A 384 24.23 -15.85 5.14
CA ILE A 384 25.32 -14.87 5.15
C ILE A 384 24.79 -13.53 4.65
N ASP A 385 24.95 -12.50 5.48
CA ASP A 385 24.60 -11.12 5.14
C ASP A 385 25.71 -10.44 4.34
N LEU A 386 25.30 -9.74 3.28
CA LEU A 386 26.15 -8.88 2.45
C LEU A 386 25.41 -7.57 2.17
N ALA A 387 26.14 -6.52 1.85
CA ALA A 387 25.64 -5.22 1.47
C ALA A 387 26.00 -4.88 0.03
N PHE A 388 25.07 -4.23 -0.67
CA PHE A 388 25.22 -3.88 -2.08
C PHE A 388 24.58 -2.53 -2.39
N LEU A 389 25.13 -1.81 -3.37
CA LEU A 389 24.51 -0.63 -3.97
C LEU A 389 24.49 -0.78 -5.48
N SER A 390 23.36 -0.47 -6.12
CA SER A 390 23.18 -0.63 -7.58
C SER A 390 24.24 0.08 -8.42
N GLN A 391 24.80 1.18 -7.91
CA GLN A 391 25.80 1.98 -8.60
C GLN A 391 27.25 1.52 -8.35
N ARG A 392 27.51 0.81 -7.24
CA ARG A 392 28.88 0.48 -6.78
C ARG A 392 29.16 -1.01 -6.67
N GLY A 393 28.15 -1.86 -6.73
CA GLY A 393 28.33 -3.27 -6.45
C GLY A 393 28.45 -3.56 -4.96
N ILE A 394 29.22 -4.61 -4.65
CA ILE A 394 29.66 -4.93 -3.29
C ILE A 394 30.77 -3.95 -2.91
N TYR A 395 30.55 -3.17 -1.85
CA TYR A 395 31.47 -2.14 -1.40
C TYR A 395 32.17 -2.53 -0.09
N GLU A 396 33.21 -1.80 0.31
CA GLU A 396 33.92 -2.06 1.56
C GLU A 396 33.09 -1.62 2.78
N CYS A 397 32.73 -2.58 3.62
CA CYS A 397 32.11 -2.36 4.92
C CYS A 397 32.31 -3.61 5.79
N ASP A 398 32.13 -3.47 7.11
CA ASP A 398 32.33 -4.56 8.06
C ASP A 398 31.46 -5.78 7.76
N MET A 399 30.19 -5.56 7.40
CA MET A 399 29.27 -6.64 7.00
C MET A 399 29.81 -7.43 5.81
N ASN A 400 30.33 -6.75 4.78
CA ASN A 400 30.89 -7.41 3.61
C ASN A 400 32.21 -8.10 3.92
N ASN A 401 33.06 -7.54 4.77
CA ASN A 401 34.31 -8.19 5.16
C ASN A 401 34.04 -9.49 5.93
N VAL A 402 33.14 -9.45 6.92
CA VAL A 402 32.71 -10.64 7.67
C VAL A 402 31.97 -11.63 6.75
N GLY A 403 31.09 -11.13 5.87
CA GLY A 403 30.34 -11.97 4.93
C GLY A 403 31.26 -12.72 3.98
N ILE A 404 32.26 -12.04 3.39
CA ILE A 404 33.26 -12.67 2.51
C ILE A 404 34.08 -13.73 3.26
N GLU A 405 34.50 -13.47 4.50
CA GLU A 405 35.19 -14.48 5.32
C GLU A 405 34.30 -15.70 5.60
N ARG A 406 33.00 -15.49 5.86
CA ARG A 406 32.04 -16.59 6.06
C ARG A 406 31.82 -17.41 4.79
N VAL A 407 31.72 -16.75 3.63
CA VAL A 407 31.60 -17.46 2.34
C VAL A 407 32.88 -18.24 2.04
N ALA A 408 34.05 -17.64 2.21
CA ALA A 408 35.33 -18.32 2.02
C ALA A 408 35.45 -19.53 2.95
N SER A 409 35.11 -19.37 4.23
CA SER A 409 35.11 -20.47 5.22
C SER A 409 34.16 -21.60 4.83
N PHE A 410 32.97 -21.27 4.34
CA PHE A 410 32.01 -22.24 3.81
C PHE A 410 32.60 -23.02 2.62
N LEU A 411 33.20 -22.32 1.66
CA LEU A 411 33.80 -22.94 0.48
C LEU A 411 35.03 -23.79 0.81
N LEU A 412 35.86 -23.37 1.76
CA LEU A 412 37.09 -24.09 2.14
C LEU A 412 36.82 -25.47 2.76
N GLN A 413 35.60 -25.73 3.23
CA GLN A 413 35.18 -27.07 3.67
C GLN A 413 35.24 -28.11 2.53
N TYR A 414 35.16 -27.65 1.27
CA TYR A 414 35.21 -28.49 0.07
C TYR A 414 36.65 -28.64 -0.48
N LYS A 415 37.64 -27.92 0.09
CA LYS A 415 39.07 -28.04 -0.29
C LYS A 415 39.65 -29.43 -0.04
N THR A 416 39.05 -30.19 0.88
CA THR A 416 39.51 -31.52 1.33
C THR A 416 38.71 -32.67 0.74
N GLN A 417 37.55 -32.40 0.14
CA GLN A 417 36.75 -33.43 -0.55
C GLN A 417 37.40 -33.74 -1.90
N ARG A 418 38.39 -34.64 -1.89
CA ARG A 418 38.87 -35.26 -3.13
C ARG A 418 37.71 -36.05 -3.75
N LYS A 419 37.42 -35.79 -5.03
CA LYS A 419 36.75 -36.79 -5.88
C LYS A 419 37.64 -38.02 -6.02
#